data_AF-A0AAI8YFN3-F1
#
_entry.id   AF-A0AAI8YFN3-F1
#
_cell.length_a   1.000
_cell.length_b   1.000
_cell.length_c   1.000
_cell.angle_alpha   90.00
_cell.angle_beta   90.00
_cell.angle_gamma   90.00
#
_symmetry.space_group_name_H-M   'P 1'
#
loop_
_entity.id
_entity.type
_entity.pdbx_description
1 polymer ?
#
loop_
_entity_poly.entity_id
_entity_poly.type
_entity_poly.pdbx_seq_one_letter_code
_entity_poly.pdbx_strand_id
1 'polypeptide(L)'
;MAAHRDEHLPPPLTLIYPPLLNSANPWATTLEDLKGLFGCPHTGAVTTRTALLDEGFAHDDLVHQYAFFDVGTHVSGGFGSGGGGGDGDGGGDAGVKEKDSVHAKRNENANASLNTLGYSPIPLDSYLDFIGTISDALTSESDPDSAMEQKNKKMNKKKGEKEGEKKRKPFIISVTGDPAEVAECYRRIARRQRAVRVPLAMEVNLSCPNIPGKPPPAYEGVALGLYLRAVCEAVGGRGDGGGEGDGGGGGREKAVRIPWGLKTPPYTHAGQFERLASALREAGSYYSGSRSTSGDSDGAGAPCPVSFITATNTLGSCLLLADPSPDPHQQPSPKLPGALGIGGMAGAPLHPLALGNVATLRRLLDADVRTRHVALIGVGGVEDAAGYRRMRAVGAVAVGDDATPLHRCRTFDEAVAQGHLASILATQPSYEERGVAGTLRSGYHACRAKTQRFFRSKTKHWLILTMIILDIADILTDVFIALITCELRREDEPWVAPTRAALAYFASTLGRLFVVELILSVFADGLEFFYNWSHCFDALVIVLGFAVDLLEHNVTGEIVSLIVILRLWRFFKIVQDFWGEQAEQTEELRKRVEDLEKRNADLEAQLMI
;
A
#
# COMPACT_ATOMS: atom_id res chain seq x y z
N MET A 1 -7.04 -12.06 -29.19
CA MET A 1 -8.30 -12.60 -28.65
C MET A 1 -8.88 -11.56 -27.72
N ALA A 2 -10.13 -11.16 -27.92
CA ALA A 2 -10.76 -10.13 -27.09
C ALA A 2 -10.91 -10.69 -25.67
N ALA A 3 -10.29 -10.04 -24.69
CA ALA A 3 -10.42 -10.40 -23.28
C ALA A 3 -11.91 -10.36 -22.92
N HIS A 4 -12.45 -11.49 -22.47
CA HIS A 4 -13.76 -11.54 -21.82
C HIS A 4 -13.70 -10.52 -20.66
N ARG A 5 -14.41 -9.40 -20.80
CA ARG A 5 -14.63 -8.48 -19.69
C ARG A 5 -15.49 -9.24 -18.71
N ASP A 6 -14.94 -9.51 -17.53
CA ASP A 6 -15.67 -10.09 -16.42
C ASP A 6 -16.79 -9.09 -16.05
N GLU A 7 -18.02 -9.38 -16.50
CA GLU A 7 -19.14 -8.41 -16.44
C GLU A 7 -19.52 -8.05 -14.99
N HIS A 8 -18.99 -8.79 -14.01
CA HIS A 8 -19.23 -8.65 -12.58
C HIS A 8 -18.30 -7.66 -11.87
N LEU A 9 -17.15 -7.29 -12.46
CA LEU A 9 -16.20 -6.35 -11.85
C LEU A 9 -16.53 -4.88 -12.16
N PRO A 10 -16.17 -3.93 -11.27
CA PRO A 10 -16.26 -2.51 -11.60
C PRO A 10 -15.37 -2.15 -12.80
N PRO A 11 -15.66 -1.05 -13.53
CA PRO A 11 -14.83 -0.62 -14.65
C PRO A 11 -13.36 -0.50 -14.23
N PRO A 12 -12.44 -1.24 -14.86
CA PRO A 12 -11.04 -1.20 -14.44
C PRO A 12 -10.43 0.15 -14.79
N LEU A 13 -9.51 0.63 -13.94
CA LEU A 13 -8.73 1.82 -14.24
C LEU A 13 -8.02 1.63 -15.59
N THR A 14 -8.16 2.62 -16.49
CA THR A 14 -7.48 2.61 -17.78
C THR A 14 -5.97 2.46 -17.56
N LEU A 15 -5.33 1.64 -18.39
CA LEU A 15 -3.88 1.43 -18.33
C LEU A 15 -3.14 2.76 -18.39
N ILE A 16 -2.41 3.08 -17.32
CA ILE A 16 -1.53 4.24 -17.23
C ILE A 16 -0.21 3.86 -17.88
N TYR A 17 0.08 4.46 -19.05
CA TYR A 17 1.33 4.22 -19.76
C TYR A 17 1.89 5.51 -20.37
N PRO A 18 3.15 5.87 -20.06
CA PRO A 18 4.06 5.22 -19.09
C PRO A 18 3.46 5.22 -17.66
N PRO A 19 3.82 4.28 -16.79
CA PRO A 19 3.21 4.10 -15.45
C PRO A 19 3.62 5.17 -14.41
N LEU A 20 3.61 6.42 -14.83
CA LEU A 20 3.94 7.62 -14.07
C LEU A 20 2.82 8.65 -14.28
N LEU A 21 2.49 9.41 -13.25
CA LEU A 21 1.48 10.45 -13.29
C LEU A 21 1.80 11.50 -12.24
N ASN A 22 1.16 12.66 -12.30
CA ASN A 22 1.16 13.57 -11.16
C ASN A 22 0.15 13.10 -10.10
N SER A 23 0.42 13.41 -8.83
CA SER A 23 -0.61 13.32 -7.79
C SER A 23 -1.56 14.52 -7.84
N ALA A 24 -2.73 14.44 -7.20
CA ALA A 24 -3.60 15.61 -7.00
C ALA A 24 -2.86 16.69 -6.19
N ASN A 25 -2.42 17.77 -6.85
CA ASN A 25 -1.53 18.79 -6.30
C ASN A 25 -1.79 20.19 -6.90
N PRO A 26 -1.17 21.28 -6.37
CA PRO A 26 -1.42 22.66 -6.80
C PRO A 26 -1.07 22.97 -8.26
N TRP A 27 -0.14 22.23 -8.85
CA TRP A 27 0.27 22.41 -10.25
C TRP A 27 -0.54 21.53 -11.21
N ALA A 28 -1.78 21.24 -10.83
CA ALA A 28 -2.81 20.65 -11.67
C ALA A 28 -4.12 21.42 -11.47
N THR A 29 -4.02 22.76 -11.34
CA THR A 29 -5.15 23.63 -11.01
C THR A 29 -5.72 24.27 -12.27
N THR A 30 -4.87 24.85 -13.11
CA THR A 30 -5.28 25.66 -14.26
C THR A 30 -5.37 24.83 -15.55
N LEU A 31 -6.04 25.36 -16.58
CA LEU A 31 -6.03 24.75 -17.91
C LEU A 31 -4.61 24.58 -18.46
N GLU A 32 -3.72 25.54 -18.20
CA GLU A 32 -2.33 25.49 -18.65
C GLU A 32 -1.56 24.36 -17.97
N ASP A 33 -1.72 24.22 -16.64
CA ASP A 33 -1.14 23.09 -15.88
C ASP A 33 -1.57 21.75 -16.49
N LEU A 34 -2.89 21.59 -16.72
CA LEU A 34 -3.44 20.34 -17.25
C LEU A 34 -2.99 20.08 -18.70
N LYS A 35 -2.85 21.12 -19.54
CA LYS A 35 -2.29 21.00 -20.88
C LYS A 35 -0.82 20.57 -20.83
N GLY A 36 -0.01 21.17 -19.95
CA GLY A 36 1.39 20.81 -19.76
C GLY A 36 1.56 19.35 -19.30
N LEU A 37 0.80 18.95 -18.27
CA LEU A 37 0.79 17.57 -17.78
C LEU A 37 0.30 16.58 -18.83
N PHE A 38 -0.74 16.93 -19.59
CA PHE A 38 -1.30 16.07 -20.62
C PHE A 38 -0.37 15.95 -21.83
N GLY A 39 0.33 17.01 -22.22
CA GLY A 39 1.31 17.01 -23.31
C GLY A 39 2.64 16.33 -22.96
N CYS A 40 2.95 16.16 -21.67
CA CYS A 40 4.20 15.52 -21.25
C CYS A 40 4.26 14.04 -21.67
N PRO A 41 5.26 13.58 -22.45
CA PRO A 41 5.34 12.18 -22.88
C PRO A 41 5.65 11.20 -21.74
N HIS A 42 6.12 11.70 -20.60
CA HIS A 42 6.50 10.90 -19.44
C HIS A 42 5.35 10.67 -18.46
N THR A 43 4.21 11.33 -18.63
CA THR A 43 3.01 11.06 -17.83
C THR A 43 2.08 10.13 -18.61
N GLY A 44 1.65 9.03 -18.02
CA GLY A 44 0.64 8.14 -18.59
C GLY A 44 -0.77 8.42 -18.12
N ALA A 45 -0.97 9.35 -17.18
CA ALA A 45 -2.26 9.89 -16.76
C ALA A 45 -2.06 11.29 -16.15
N VAL A 46 -3.15 12.06 -16.04
CA VAL A 46 -3.16 13.37 -15.39
C VAL A 46 -4.18 13.36 -14.25
N THR A 47 -3.76 13.71 -13.04
CA THR A 47 -4.67 13.87 -11.90
C THR A 47 -4.97 15.34 -11.65
N THR A 48 -6.22 15.76 -11.55
CA THR A 48 -6.55 17.16 -11.24
C THR A 48 -6.26 17.49 -9.79
N ARG A 49 -6.10 18.78 -9.45
CA ARG A 49 -6.22 19.20 -8.04
C ARG A 49 -7.61 18.82 -7.52
N THR A 50 -7.68 18.51 -6.23
CA THR A 50 -8.92 18.07 -5.58
C THR A 50 -9.96 19.20 -5.62
N ALA A 51 -11.08 18.98 -6.30
CA ALA A 51 -12.16 19.95 -6.46
C ALA A 51 -13.36 19.67 -5.54
N LEU A 52 -14.07 20.74 -5.18
CA LEU A 52 -15.40 20.70 -4.57
C LEU A 52 -16.47 20.76 -5.66
N LEU A 53 -17.72 20.39 -5.34
CA LEU A 53 -18.80 20.24 -6.32
C LEU A 53 -19.18 21.57 -6.99
N ASP A 54 -19.74 22.52 -6.23
CA ASP A 54 -20.33 23.75 -6.77
C ASP A 54 -19.48 25.00 -6.48
N GLU A 55 -19.03 25.18 -5.23
CA GLU A 55 -18.18 26.31 -4.84
C GLU A 55 -16.71 25.89 -4.70
N GLY A 56 -15.81 26.71 -5.22
CA GLY A 56 -14.38 26.52 -5.04
C GLY A 56 -13.95 26.69 -3.58
N PHE A 57 -12.84 26.07 -3.22
CA PHE A 57 -12.25 26.25 -1.89
C PHE A 57 -11.79 27.70 -1.69
N ALA A 58 -12.22 28.32 -0.59
CA ALA A 58 -11.85 29.68 -0.22
C ALA A 58 -10.36 29.77 0.14
N HIS A 59 -9.52 29.95 -0.87
CA HIS A 59 -8.07 30.07 -0.71
C HIS A 59 -7.72 31.43 -0.09
N ASP A 60 -7.01 31.37 1.02
CA ASP A 60 -6.36 32.49 1.70
C ASP A 60 -4.83 32.35 1.61
N ASP A 61 -4.17 33.24 0.89
CA ASP A 61 -2.72 33.27 0.68
C ASP A 61 -1.92 33.45 1.99
N LEU A 62 -2.54 33.98 3.05
CA LEU A 62 -1.91 34.15 4.37
C LEU A 62 -1.92 32.86 5.18
N VAL A 63 -2.81 31.91 4.87
CA VAL A 63 -2.99 30.66 5.60
C VAL A 63 -2.48 29.47 4.81
N HIS A 64 -2.76 29.42 3.51
CA HIS A 64 -2.50 28.28 2.65
C HIS A 64 -1.17 28.46 1.93
N GLN A 65 -0.10 28.07 2.60
CA GLN A 65 1.27 28.24 2.11
C GLN A 65 2.00 26.90 2.01
N TYR A 66 3.16 26.93 1.38
CA TYR A 66 4.06 25.80 1.32
C TYR A 66 5.51 26.25 1.46
N ALA A 67 6.35 25.34 1.92
CA ALA A 67 7.79 25.51 2.01
C ALA A 67 8.49 24.26 1.46
N PHE A 68 9.54 24.46 0.68
CA PHE A 68 10.46 23.42 0.25
C PHE A 68 11.68 23.41 1.17
N PHE A 69 12.16 22.22 1.51
CA PHE A 69 13.34 22.05 2.35
C PHE A 69 14.14 20.82 1.93
N ASP A 70 15.41 20.80 2.33
CA ASP A 70 16.27 19.62 2.19
C ASP A 70 16.12 18.72 3.43
N VAL A 71 15.91 17.42 3.24
CA VAL A 71 15.70 16.48 4.35
C VAL A 71 16.92 16.29 5.24
N GLY A 72 18.15 16.46 4.72
CA GLY A 72 19.38 16.23 5.48
C GLY A 72 19.74 17.39 6.39
N THR A 73 19.42 18.61 5.96
CA THR A 73 19.79 19.86 6.64
C THR A 73 18.59 20.57 7.27
N HIS A 74 17.37 20.25 6.82
CA HIS A 74 16.12 20.93 7.16
C HIS A 74 16.08 22.42 6.78
N VAL A 75 17.05 22.88 5.99
CA VAL A 75 17.12 24.28 5.53
C VAL A 75 16.10 24.48 4.42
N SER A 76 15.34 25.57 4.55
CA SER A 76 14.23 25.90 3.64
C SER A 76 14.63 26.93 2.58
N GLY A 77 14.12 26.76 1.36
CA GLY A 77 14.16 27.82 0.33
C GLY A 77 13.14 28.93 0.61
N GLY A 78 13.19 30.04 -0.15
CA GLY A 78 12.23 31.15 -0.03
C GLY A 78 10.76 30.74 -0.26
N PHE A 79 9.84 31.56 0.27
CA PHE A 79 8.38 31.34 0.20
C PHE A 79 7.83 31.39 -1.23
N GLY A 80 6.79 30.59 -1.51
CA GLY A 80 5.93 30.77 -2.67
C GLY A 80 4.46 30.88 -2.26
N SER A 81 3.75 31.89 -2.74
CA SER A 81 2.28 32.00 -2.58
C SER A 81 1.58 31.10 -3.61
N GLY A 82 0.41 30.56 -3.26
CA GLY A 82 -0.36 29.57 -4.03
C GLY A 82 -1.16 30.12 -5.22
N GLY A 83 -1.02 31.40 -5.56
CA GLY A 83 -1.72 32.03 -6.67
C GLY A 83 -1.03 31.83 -8.01
N GLY A 84 -1.65 31.06 -8.91
CA GLY A 84 -1.33 31.13 -10.34
C GLY A 84 -1.84 32.44 -10.92
N GLY A 85 -0.92 33.36 -11.27
CA GLY A 85 -1.17 34.53 -12.11
C GLY A 85 0.06 34.74 -12.98
N GLY A 86 -0.02 34.92 -14.29
CA GLY A 86 -1.02 35.72 -14.99
C GLY A 86 -0.40 37.11 -15.18
N ASP A 87 0.44 37.26 -16.20
CA ASP A 87 1.16 38.49 -16.53
C ASP A 87 0.17 39.63 -16.84
N GLY A 88 0.23 40.69 -16.04
CA GLY A 88 -0.49 41.94 -16.26
C GLY A 88 0.49 43.08 -16.57
N ASP A 89 0.46 43.53 -17.82
CA ASP A 89 1.17 44.68 -18.39
C ASP A 89 0.73 46.01 -17.74
N GLY A 90 1.68 46.94 -17.60
CA GLY A 90 1.47 48.25 -16.98
C GLY A 90 2.72 49.12 -17.08
N GLY A 91 2.89 49.80 -18.22
CA GLY A 91 4.01 50.69 -18.51
C GLY A 91 4.08 51.96 -17.64
N GLY A 92 5.31 52.42 -17.41
CA GLY A 92 5.64 53.69 -16.77
C GLY A 92 7.15 53.92 -16.73
N ASP A 93 7.64 54.74 -17.66
CA ASP A 93 9.03 55.19 -17.80
C ASP A 93 9.46 56.11 -16.66
N ALA A 94 10.57 55.78 -15.98
CA ALA A 94 11.52 56.73 -15.39
C ALA A 94 12.78 55.98 -14.90
N GLY A 95 13.91 56.20 -15.57
CA GLY A 95 15.17 55.54 -15.31
C GLY A 95 15.74 55.76 -13.90
N VAL A 96 16.02 54.64 -13.20
CA VAL A 96 16.97 54.56 -12.09
C VAL A 96 17.67 53.19 -12.13
N LYS A 97 18.99 53.24 -12.31
CA LYS A 97 20.05 52.24 -12.01
C LYS A 97 19.59 50.81 -11.65
N GLU A 98 19.99 49.86 -12.48
CA GLU A 98 20.10 48.40 -12.24
C GLU A 98 20.13 48.05 -10.75
N LYS A 99 18.96 47.63 -10.24
CA LYS A 99 18.80 46.96 -8.95
C LYS A 99 18.39 45.53 -9.23
N ASP A 100 19.20 44.61 -8.72
CA ASP A 100 18.96 43.20 -8.46
C ASP A 100 17.51 42.77 -8.66
N SER A 101 17.24 42.14 -9.81
CA SER A 101 15.99 41.44 -10.05
C SER A 101 15.79 40.38 -8.96
N VAL A 102 14.69 40.50 -8.23
CA VAL A 102 14.21 39.57 -7.20
C VAL A 102 13.83 38.24 -7.88
N HIS A 103 14.83 37.44 -8.21
CA HIS A 103 14.70 36.00 -8.37
C HIS A 103 15.23 35.39 -7.07
N ALA A 104 14.32 35.07 -6.16
CA ALA A 104 14.64 34.28 -4.98
C ALA A 104 15.38 33.02 -5.45
N LYS A 105 16.67 32.90 -5.12
CA LYS A 105 17.48 31.71 -5.42
C LYS A 105 16.76 30.49 -4.82
N ARG A 106 16.16 29.68 -5.69
CA ARG A 106 15.52 28.42 -5.34
C ARG A 106 16.61 27.47 -4.82
N ASN A 107 16.37 26.82 -3.69
CA ASN A 107 17.29 25.80 -3.18
C ASN A 107 17.18 24.57 -4.09
N GLU A 108 18.18 24.37 -4.96
CA GLU A 108 18.23 23.25 -5.92
C GLU A 108 18.25 21.87 -5.23
N ASN A 109 18.60 21.83 -3.94
CA ASN A 109 18.65 20.60 -3.15
C ASN A 109 17.34 20.28 -2.42
N ALA A 110 16.28 21.07 -2.59
CA ALA A 110 15.05 20.86 -1.83
C ALA A 110 14.28 19.61 -2.33
N ASN A 111 14.26 18.59 -1.48
CA ASN A 111 13.76 17.25 -1.77
C ASN A 111 12.55 16.86 -0.89
N ALA A 112 12.07 17.81 -0.08
CA ALA A 112 10.90 17.68 0.75
C ALA A 112 10.04 18.94 0.69
N SER A 113 8.77 18.80 1.04
CA SER A 113 7.86 19.94 1.18
C SER A 113 7.00 19.81 2.44
N LEU A 114 6.63 20.95 3.00
CA LEU A 114 5.61 21.08 4.03
C LEU A 114 4.57 22.09 3.52
N ASN A 115 3.28 21.79 3.70
CA ASN A 115 2.22 22.68 3.21
C ASN A 115 0.98 22.70 4.11
N THR A 116 0.32 23.85 4.15
CA THR A 116 -1.02 24.06 4.72
C THR A 116 -2.05 24.28 3.62
N LEU A 117 -1.78 23.79 2.41
CA LEU A 117 -2.67 24.03 1.27
C LEU A 117 -3.99 23.29 1.46
N GLY A 118 -5.07 23.97 1.08
CA GLY A 118 -6.41 23.39 0.98
C GLY A 118 -6.72 22.86 -0.42
N TYR A 119 -8.00 22.68 -0.68
CA TYR A 119 -8.50 22.16 -1.96
C TYR A 119 -8.40 23.20 -3.09
N SER A 120 -8.87 22.84 -4.28
CA SER A 120 -8.88 23.71 -5.45
C SER A 120 -9.81 24.91 -5.25
N PRO A 121 -9.39 26.15 -5.57
CA PRO A 121 -10.28 27.31 -5.65
C PRO A 121 -11.20 27.28 -6.87
N ILE A 122 -10.97 26.35 -7.79
CA ILE A 122 -11.79 26.11 -8.99
C ILE A 122 -12.74 24.93 -8.71
N PRO A 123 -14.05 25.05 -8.99
CA PRO A 123 -15.04 23.97 -8.78
C PRO A 123 -14.95 22.88 -9.85
N LEU A 124 -15.61 21.75 -9.62
CA LEU A 124 -15.57 20.56 -10.48
C LEU A 124 -15.89 20.85 -11.94
N ASP A 125 -16.96 21.59 -12.23
CA ASP A 125 -17.43 21.78 -13.61
C ASP A 125 -16.42 22.54 -14.47
N SER A 126 -15.66 23.47 -13.90
CA SER A 126 -14.57 24.15 -14.61
C SER A 126 -13.44 23.19 -14.99
N TYR A 127 -13.10 22.19 -14.14
CA TYR A 127 -12.15 21.14 -14.54
C TYR A 127 -12.70 20.27 -15.66
N LEU A 128 -13.99 19.95 -15.65
CA LEU A 128 -14.65 19.21 -16.72
C LEU A 128 -14.63 19.99 -18.05
N ASP A 129 -14.72 21.32 -18.00
CA ASP A 129 -14.57 22.21 -19.15
C ASP A 129 -13.13 22.29 -19.66
N PHE A 130 -12.14 22.34 -18.76
CA PHE A 130 -10.73 22.25 -19.14
C PHE A 130 -10.43 20.93 -19.85
N ILE A 131 -10.90 19.81 -19.30
CA ILE A 131 -10.73 18.48 -19.91
C ILE A 131 -11.45 18.40 -21.25
N GLY A 132 -12.63 19.02 -21.39
CA GLY A 132 -13.33 19.15 -22.67
C GLY A 132 -12.48 19.87 -23.71
N THR A 133 -11.94 21.03 -23.34
CA THR A 133 -11.05 21.82 -24.20
C THR A 133 -9.84 21.02 -24.67
N ILE A 134 -9.19 20.27 -23.76
CA ILE A 134 -8.06 19.39 -24.10
C ILE A 134 -8.50 18.24 -25.03
N SER A 135 -9.64 17.62 -24.73
CA SER A 135 -10.22 16.55 -25.55
C SER A 135 -10.58 17.02 -26.96
N ASP A 136 -11.08 18.26 -27.11
CA ASP A 136 -11.48 18.84 -28.38
C ASP A 136 -10.27 19.25 -29.23
N ALA A 137 -9.18 19.70 -28.61
CA ALA A 137 -7.92 19.98 -29.32
C ALA A 137 -7.34 18.72 -30.02
N LEU A 138 -7.62 17.52 -29.48
CA LEU A 138 -7.29 16.24 -30.14
C LEU A 138 -8.08 15.99 -31.43
N THR A 139 -9.00 16.89 -31.82
CA THR A 139 -9.75 16.83 -33.08
C THR A 139 -9.18 17.75 -34.16
N SER A 140 -8.50 18.83 -33.77
CA SER A 140 -8.08 19.93 -34.66
C SER A 140 -6.62 19.85 -35.11
N GLU A 141 -5.76 19.15 -34.37
CA GLU A 141 -4.37 18.95 -34.76
C GLU A 141 -4.17 17.57 -35.40
N SER A 142 -3.68 17.58 -36.65
CA SER A 142 -2.98 16.45 -37.24
C SER A 142 -1.88 15.99 -36.28
N ASP A 143 -2.11 14.84 -35.66
CA ASP A 143 -1.16 14.02 -34.90
C ASP A 143 0.30 14.33 -35.34
N PRO A 144 1.17 14.96 -34.52
CA PRO A 144 2.55 15.28 -34.93
C PRO A 144 3.38 14.03 -35.24
N ASP A 145 2.93 12.83 -34.81
CA ASP A 145 3.47 11.55 -35.25
C ASP A 145 3.15 11.20 -36.71
N SER A 146 2.15 11.85 -37.34
CA SER A 146 1.68 11.52 -38.69
C SER A 146 2.67 11.86 -39.81
N ALA A 147 3.57 12.85 -39.61
CA ALA A 147 4.57 13.22 -40.61
C ALA A 147 5.71 12.19 -40.72
N MET A 148 6.11 11.60 -39.58
CA MET A 148 7.09 10.50 -39.54
C MET A 148 6.43 9.17 -39.97
N GLU A 149 5.15 8.99 -39.63
CA GLU A 149 4.41 7.76 -39.90
C GLU A 149 3.92 7.64 -41.35
N GLN A 150 3.71 8.74 -42.10
CA GLN A 150 3.49 8.65 -43.55
C GLN A 150 4.70 8.08 -44.30
N LYS A 151 5.92 8.29 -43.79
CA LYS A 151 7.14 7.68 -44.33
C LYS A 151 7.23 6.19 -44.00
N ASN A 152 6.84 5.78 -42.79
CA ASN A 152 6.86 4.39 -42.35
C ASN A 152 5.68 3.53 -42.87
N LYS A 153 4.53 4.15 -43.18
CA LYS A 153 3.35 3.48 -43.78
C LYS A 153 3.64 2.91 -45.18
N LYS A 154 4.58 3.49 -45.93
CA LYS A 154 5.01 2.93 -47.22
C LYS A 154 5.87 1.66 -47.09
N MET A 155 6.49 1.43 -45.93
CA MET A 155 7.34 0.26 -45.67
C MET A 155 6.58 -0.91 -45.03
N ASN A 156 5.56 -0.65 -44.20
CA ASN A 156 4.88 -1.68 -43.40
C ASN A 156 3.57 -2.27 -43.99
N LYS A 157 3.20 -1.93 -45.23
CA LYS A 157 2.02 -2.52 -45.92
C LYS A 157 2.16 -4.03 -46.25
N LYS A 158 3.15 -4.73 -45.68
CA LYS A 158 3.43 -6.15 -45.96
C LYS A 158 3.19 -7.11 -44.78
N LYS A 159 2.72 -6.63 -43.62
CA LYS A 159 2.30 -7.51 -42.52
C LYS A 159 0.95 -7.06 -41.99
N GLY A 160 -0.06 -7.91 -42.17
CA GLY A 160 -1.44 -7.68 -41.75
C GLY A 160 -1.63 -7.69 -40.24
N GLU A 161 -1.05 -6.73 -39.55
CA GLU A 161 -1.35 -6.46 -38.14
C GLU A 161 -2.59 -5.57 -38.07
N LYS A 162 -3.62 -6.06 -37.35
CA LYS A 162 -4.83 -5.30 -37.05
C LYS A 162 -4.43 -4.10 -36.18
N GLU A 163 -4.74 -2.89 -36.63
CA GLU A 163 -4.56 -1.64 -35.86
C GLU A 163 -5.21 -1.79 -34.48
N GLY A 164 -4.41 -1.84 -33.42
CA GLY A 164 -4.91 -1.73 -32.06
C GLY A 164 -5.41 -0.32 -31.82
N GLU A 165 -6.59 -0.16 -31.19
CA GLU A 165 -7.07 1.15 -30.74
C GLU A 165 -5.96 1.86 -29.94
N LYS A 166 -5.47 3.03 -30.42
CA LYS A 166 -4.56 3.90 -29.67
C LYS A 166 -5.24 4.27 -28.34
N LYS A 167 -4.84 3.64 -27.24
CA LYS A 167 -5.34 3.96 -25.89
C LYS A 167 -4.90 5.37 -25.53
N ARG A 168 -5.86 6.26 -25.24
CA ARG A 168 -5.62 7.67 -24.91
C ARG A 168 -5.26 7.83 -23.43
N LYS A 169 -4.41 8.82 -23.14
CA LYS A 169 -4.01 9.20 -21.78
C LYS A 169 -5.26 9.57 -20.94
N PRO A 170 -5.53 8.89 -19.82
CA PRO A 170 -6.69 9.17 -18.98
C PRO A 170 -6.48 10.40 -18.07
N PHE A 171 -7.60 11.01 -17.69
CA PHE A 171 -7.68 11.96 -16.57
C PHE A 171 -8.26 11.27 -15.34
N ILE A 172 -7.64 11.49 -14.19
CA ILE A 172 -8.17 11.15 -12.86
C ILE A 172 -8.65 12.45 -12.21
N ILE A 173 -9.96 12.64 -12.11
CA ILE A 173 -10.54 13.84 -11.49
C ILE A 173 -10.61 13.60 -9.99
N SER A 174 -9.79 14.33 -9.22
CA SER A 174 -9.81 14.28 -7.77
C SER A 174 -10.92 15.17 -7.21
N VAL A 175 -11.76 14.62 -6.33
CA VAL A 175 -12.90 15.32 -5.72
C VAL A 175 -12.97 15.08 -4.21
N THR A 176 -13.64 15.98 -3.51
CA THR A 176 -13.96 15.86 -2.08
C THR A 176 -15.27 16.61 -1.79
N GLY A 177 -15.79 16.46 -0.59
CA GLY A 177 -17.10 16.97 -0.17
C GLY A 177 -17.74 16.02 0.83
N ASP A 178 -19.02 16.21 1.14
CA ASP A 178 -19.82 15.23 1.86
C ASP A 178 -20.21 14.03 0.97
N PRO A 179 -20.78 12.94 1.52
CA PRO A 179 -21.14 11.77 0.72
C PRO A 179 -22.11 12.05 -0.44
N ALA A 180 -23.06 12.97 -0.29
CA ALA A 180 -24.03 13.31 -1.32
C ALA A 180 -23.39 14.15 -2.43
N GLU A 181 -22.53 15.10 -2.06
CA GLU A 181 -21.74 15.88 -3.00
C GLU A 181 -20.81 14.99 -3.83
N VAL A 182 -20.08 14.06 -3.19
CA VAL A 182 -19.19 13.11 -3.89
C VAL A 182 -19.97 12.19 -4.83
N ALA A 183 -21.18 11.76 -4.43
CA ALA A 183 -22.07 11.00 -5.31
C ALA A 183 -22.49 11.82 -6.55
N GLU A 184 -22.79 13.11 -6.38
CA GLU A 184 -23.10 14.00 -7.51
C GLU A 184 -21.88 14.28 -8.39
N CYS A 185 -20.70 14.46 -7.80
CA CYS A 185 -19.43 14.54 -8.55
C CYS A 185 -19.28 13.33 -9.49
N TYR A 186 -19.52 12.11 -8.99
CA TYR A 186 -19.48 10.90 -9.83
C TYR A 186 -20.45 10.99 -11.00
N ARG A 187 -21.70 11.42 -10.76
CA ARG A 187 -22.71 11.55 -11.83
C ARG A 187 -22.29 12.56 -12.89
N ARG A 188 -21.76 13.73 -12.49
CA ARG A 188 -21.29 14.76 -13.43
C ARG A 188 -20.11 14.28 -14.27
N ILE A 189 -19.10 13.64 -13.65
CA ILE A 189 -17.95 13.09 -14.38
C ILE A 189 -18.38 11.97 -15.34
N ALA A 190 -19.26 11.06 -14.89
CA ALA A 190 -19.77 9.97 -15.71
C ALA A 190 -20.60 10.47 -16.91
N ARG A 191 -21.38 11.56 -16.74
CA ARG A 191 -22.05 12.26 -17.85
C ARG A 191 -21.03 12.87 -18.80
N ARG A 192 -20.00 13.56 -18.29
CA ARG A 192 -18.96 14.20 -19.10
C ARG A 192 -18.17 13.21 -19.94
N GLN A 193 -17.96 11.98 -19.47
CA GLN A 193 -17.29 10.92 -20.24
C GLN A 193 -17.91 10.70 -21.64
N ARG A 194 -19.21 10.96 -21.84
CA ARG A 194 -19.88 10.84 -23.14
C ARG A 194 -19.46 11.93 -24.15
N ALA A 195 -19.06 13.10 -23.64
CA ALA A 195 -18.70 14.26 -24.44
C ALA A 195 -17.19 14.34 -24.71
N VAL A 196 -16.36 13.56 -24.00
CA VAL A 196 -14.90 13.59 -24.15
C VAL A 196 -14.35 12.27 -24.65
N ARG A 197 -13.24 12.34 -25.39
CA ARG A 197 -12.56 11.16 -25.97
C ARG A 197 -11.51 10.58 -25.05
N VAL A 198 -11.03 11.38 -24.11
CA VAL A 198 -10.07 10.93 -23.09
C VAL A 198 -10.82 10.10 -22.03
N PRO A 199 -10.28 8.96 -21.58
CA PRO A 199 -10.90 8.19 -20.51
C PRO A 199 -10.85 8.98 -19.20
N LEU A 200 -11.95 8.98 -18.46
CA LEU A 200 -12.08 9.63 -17.17
C LEU A 200 -12.16 8.58 -16.07
N ALA A 201 -11.54 8.87 -14.94
CA ALA A 201 -11.72 8.18 -13.68
C ALA A 201 -11.92 9.21 -12.56
N MET A 202 -12.57 8.82 -11.48
CA MET A 202 -12.77 9.69 -10.31
C MET A 202 -11.90 9.21 -9.13
N GLU A 203 -11.20 10.13 -8.47
CA GLU A 203 -10.51 9.87 -7.20
C GLU A 203 -11.24 10.60 -6.08
N VAL A 204 -11.69 9.90 -5.04
CA VAL A 204 -12.26 10.52 -3.85
C VAL A 204 -11.14 10.75 -2.83
N ASN A 205 -10.83 12.02 -2.56
CA ASN A 205 -9.80 12.39 -1.61
C ASN A 205 -10.39 12.71 -0.23
N LEU A 206 -10.31 11.74 0.68
CA LEU A 206 -10.79 11.83 2.06
C LEU A 206 -9.65 11.93 3.07
N SER A 207 -8.50 12.47 2.62
CA SER A 207 -7.20 12.27 3.29
C SER A 207 -6.45 13.56 3.61
N CYS A 208 -7.04 14.73 3.34
CA CYS A 208 -6.37 16.00 3.54
C CYS A 208 -6.16 16.29 5.04
N PRO A 209 -4.91 16.39 5.53
CA PRO A 209 -4.65 16.63 6.95
C PRO A 209 -4.85 18.10 7.36
N ASN A 210 -5.02 19.01 6.41
CA ASN A 210 -5.00 20.46 6.63
C ASN A 210 -6.40 21.06 6.88
N ILE A 211 -7.45 20.24 6.95
CA ILE A 211 -8.82 20.72 7.21
C ILE A 211 -9.11 20.68 8.73
N PRO A 212 -9.46 21.82 9.37
CA PRO A 212 -9.69 21.86 10.81
C PRO A 212 -10.87 21.01 11.31
N GLY A 213 -10.75 20.49 12.54
CA GLY A 213 -11.89 20.08 13.36
C GLY A 213 -12.42 18.66 13.19
N LYS A 214 -11.95 17.87 12.20
CA LYS A 214 -12.30 16.44 12.06
C LYS A 214 -11.11 15.63 11.54
N PRO A 215 -10.82 14.43 12.09
CA PRO A 215 -9.85 13.54 11.48
C PRO A 215 -10.31 13.17 10.05
N PRO A 216 -9.39 13.00 9.09
CA PRO A 216 -9.75 12.58 7.74
C PRO A 216 -10.66 11.33 7.74
N PRO A 217 -11.81 11.35 7.02
CA PRO A 217 -12.77 10.24 7.05
C PRO A 217 -12.17 8.87 6.72
N ALA A 218 -11.08 8.83 5.95
CA ALA A 218 -10.35 7.60 5.62
C ALA A 218 -9.60 6.96 6.81
N TYR A 219 -9.56 7.58 7.99
CA TYR A 219 -9.06 6.97 9.23
C TYR A 219 -10.13 6.16 9.99
N GLU A 220 -11.42 6.41 9.70
CA GLU A 220 -12.56 5.87 10.42
C GLU A 220 -13.45 5.01 9.51
N GLY A 221 -13.66 3.75 9.87
CA GLY A 221 -14.40 2.80 9.02
C GLY A 221 -15.84 3.21 8.74
N VAL A 222 -16.54 3.77 9.74
CA VAL A 222 -17.95 4.20 9.61
C VAL A 222 -18.07 5.36 8.63
N ALA A 223 -17.23 6.39 8.80
CA ALA A 223 -17.23 7.56 7.91
C ALA A 223 -16.92 7.14 6.47
N LEU A 224 -15.89 6.32 6.26
CA LEU A 224 -15.54 5.79 4.93
C LEU A 224 -16.69 4.99 4.30
N GLY A 225 -17.40 4.17 5.07
CA GLY A 225 -18.54 3.38 4.60
C GLY A 225 -19.66 4.22 3.98
N LEU A 226 -19.91 5.44 4.51
CA LEU A 226 -20.91 6.36 3.97
C LEU A 226 -20.54 6.83 2.55
N TYR A 227 -19.27 7.18 2.32
CA TYR A 227 -18.79 7.57 0.97
C TYR A 227 -18.85 6.39 0.00
N LEU A 228 -18.41 5.21 0.44
CA LEU A 228 -18.46 4.00 -0.40
C LEU A 228 -19.90 3.70 -0.84
N ARG A 229 -20.87 3.76 0.09
CA ARG A 229 -22.29 3.56 -0.21
C ARG A 229 -22.82 4.62 -1.18
N ALA A 230 -22.57 5.90 -0.92
CA ALA A 230 -23.10 7.00 -1.73
C ALA A 230 -22.62 6.92 -3.19
N VAL A 231 -21.34 6.61 -3.42
CA VAL A 231 -20.82 6.42 -4.78
C VAL A 231 -21.38 5.14 -5.42
N CYS A 232 -21.54 4.04 -4.67
CA CYS A 232 -22.18 2.82 -5.19
C CYS A 232 -23.62 3.07 -5.65
N GLU A 233 -24.39 3.79 -4.86
CA GLU A 233 -25.75 4.20 -5.21
C GLU A 233 -25.77 5.10 -6.44
N ALA A 234 -24.81 6.03 -6.58
CA ALA A 234 -24.65 6.84 -7.79
C ALA A 234 -24.27 6.02 -9.02
N VAL A 235 -23.50 4.94 -8.87
CA VAL A 235 -23.13 4.00 -9.94
C VAL A 235 -24.33 3.14 -10.37
N GLY A 236 -25.15 2.69 -9.40
CA GLY A 236 -26.29 1.80 -9.62
C GLY A 236 -27.62 2.49 -9.91
N GLY A 237 -27.75 3.78 -9.57
CA GLY A 237 -28.97 4.56 -9.70
C GLY A 237 -29.40 4.70 -11.16
N ARG A 238 -30.62 4.23 -11.47
CA ARG A 238 -31.41 4.82 -12.57
C ARG A 238 -31.52 6.31 -12.23
N GLY A 239 -31.12 7.19 -13.16
CA GLY A 239 -31.20 8.62 -12.94
C GLY A 239 -32.56 9.00 -12.34
N ASP A 240 -32.51 9.72 -11.22
CA ASP A 240 -33.68 10.26 -10.55
C ASP A 240 -34.27 11.35 -11.45
N GLY A 241 -35.03 10.90 -12.45
CA GLY A 241 -35.94 11.71 -13.24
C GLY A 241 -37.33 11.43 -12.72
N GLY A 242 -37.81 12.29 -11.81
CA GLY A 242 -39.22 12.35 -11.46
C GLY A 242 -40.04 12.45 -12.74
N GLY A 243 -40.83 11.42 -12.99
CA GLY A 243 -41.64 11.27 -14.20
C GLY A 243 -42.45 10.00 -14.09
N GLU A 244 -43.54 10.05 -13.32
CA GLU A 244 -44.68 9.19 -13.58
C GLU A 244 -45.11 9.43 -15.04
N GLY A 245 -45.02 8.41 -15.89
CA GLY A 245 -45.36 8.60 -17.30
C GLY A 245 -44.94 7.47 -18.22
N ASP A 246 -45.80 6.46 -18.29
CA ASP A 246 -46.18 5.71 -19.49
C ASP A 246 -45.18 4.75 -20.15
N GLY A 247 -45.72 3.58 -20.50
CA GLY A 247 -45.04 2.49 -21.17
C GLY A 247 -44.71 2.85 -22.61
N GLY A 248 -43.42 2.95 -22.93
CA GLY A 248 -42.93 3.05 -24.30
C GLY A 248 -41.60 2.33 -24.45
N GLY A 249 -41.57 1.30 -25.30
CA GLY A 249 -40.39 0.50 -25.63
C GLY A 249 -39.33 1.28 -26.42
N GLY A 250 -38.67 2.24 -25.79
CA GLY A 250 -37.45 2.88 -26.27
C GLY A 250 -36.21 2.23 -25.65
N GLY A 251 -35.24 1.83 -26.46
CA GLY A 251 -34.00 1.19 -26.01
C GLY A 251 -33.32 2.01 -24.90
N ARG A 252 -33.28 1.46 -23.68
CA ARG A 252 -32.58 2.08 -22.55
C ARG A 252 -31.10 2.19 -22.88
N GLU A 253 -30.65 3.42 -23.15
CA GLU A 253 -29.23 3.72 -23.32
C GLU A 253 -28.49 3.33 -22.03
N LYS A 254 -27.47 2.46 -22.15
CA LYS A 254 -26.75 1.92 -20.99
C LYS A 254 -26.06 3.08 -20.25
N ALA A 255 -26.27 3.18 -18.93
CA ALA A 255 -25.60 4.18 -18.11
C ALA A 255 -24.07 4.03 -18.24
N VAL A 256 -23.37 5.16 -18.47
CA VAL A 256 -21.91 5.15 -18.58
C VAL A 256 -21.33 5.02 -17.18
N ARG A 257 -20.52 3.98 -16.98
CA ARG A 257 -19.80 3.75 -15.72
C ARG A 257 -18.33 4.08 -15.94
N ILE A 258 -17.76 4.87 -15.03
CA ILE A 258 -16.34 5.22 -15.03
C ILE A 258 -15.63 4.54 -13.86
N PRO A 259 -14.33 4.24 -13.96
CA PRO A 259 -13.54 3.78 -12.83
C PRO A 259 -13.53 4.85 -11.73
N TRP A 260 -13.56 4.42 -10.47
CA TRP A 260 -13.37 5.33 -9.35
C TRP A 260 -12.54 4.71 -8.23
N GLY A 261 -11.88 5.57 -7.45
CA GLY A 261 -10.91 5.17 -6.46
C GLY A 261 -10.88 6.07 -5.23
N LEU A 262 -10.02 5.70 -4.28
CA LEU A 262 -9.80 6.45 -3.05
C LEU A 262 -8.35 6.93 -2.97
N LYS A 263 -8.12 8.17 -2.58
CA LYS A 263 -6.79 8.61 -2.11
C LYS A 263 -6.75 8.50 -0.60
N THR A 264 -5.84 7.69 -0.05
CA THR A 264 -5.73 7.38 1.39
C THR A 264 -4.68 8.27 2.07
N PRO A 265 -4.79 8.54 3.39
CA PRO A 265 -3.73 9.19 4.11
C PRO A 265 -2.62 8.17 4.38
N PRO A 266 -1.44 8.60 4.87
CA PRO A 266 -0.47 7.66 5.39
C PRO A 266 -1.00 6.98 6.64
N TYR A 267 -1.09 5.65 6.61
CA TYR A 267 -1.37 4.86 7.79
C TYR A 267 -0.08 4.52 8.53
N THR A 268 -0.12 4.60 9.85
CA THR A 268 1.04 4.44 10.75
C THR A 268 0.91 3.26 11.68
N HIS A 269 -0.27 2.62 11.76
CA HIS A 269 -0.48 1.43 12.58
C HIS A 269 -1.48 0.44 11.96
N ALA A 270 -1.36 -0.85 12.30
CA ALA A 270 -2.09 -1.96 11.66
C ALA A 270 -3.62 -1.78 11.61
N GLY A 271 -4.22 -1.30 12.71
CA GLY A 271 -5.67 -1.11 12.79
C GLY A 271 -6.26 -0.15 11.74
N GLN A 272 -5.49 0.82 11.23
CA GLN A 272 -5.96 1.69 10.15
C GLN A 272 -6.10 0.92 8.82
N PHE A 273 -5.11 0.09 8.49
CA PHE A 273 -5.14 -0.75 7.30
C PHE A 273 -6.29 -1.75 7.33
N GLU A 274 -6.51 -2.38 8.48
CA GLU A 274 -7.59 -3.36 8.67
C GLU A 274 -8.98 -2.71 8.52
N ARG A 275 -9.15 -1.49 9.02
CA ARG A 275 -10.40 -0.73 8.86
C ARG A 275 -10.70 -0.43 7.39
N LEU A 276 -9.72 0.04 6.61
CA LEU A 276 -9.89 0.25 5.18
C LEU A 276 -10.24 -1.07 4.47
N ALA A 277 -9.49 -2.14 4.73
CA ALA A 277 -9.73 -3.44 4.12
C ALA A 277 -11.11 -4.02 4.47
N SER A 278 -11.61 -3.82 5.71
CA SER A 278 -12.97 -4.21 6.09
C SER A 278 -14.02 -3.41 5.32
N ALA A 279 -13.90 -2.08 5.30
CA ALA A 279 -14.84 -1.20 4.60
C ALA A 279 -14.94 -1.53 3.10
N LEU A 280 -13.82 -1.82 2.44
CA LEU A 280 -13.80 -2.22 1.03
C LEU A 280 -14.51 -3.55 0.77
N ARG A 281 -14.37 -4.53 1.67
CA ARG A 281 -15.04 -5.84 1.57
C ARG A 281 -16.53 -5.72 1.83
N GLU A 282 -16.94 -4.91 2.80
CA GLU A 282 -18.34 -4.64 3.12
C GLU A 282 -19.04 -3.87 1.99
N ALA A 283 -18.31 -2.97 1.31
CA ALA A 283 -18.86 -2.19 0.21
C ALA A 283 -19.34 -3.02 -0.99
N GLY A 284 -18.86 -4.25 -1.15
CA GLY A 284 -19.40 -5.19 -2.14
C GLY A 284 -20.91 -5.43 -1.97
N SER A 285 -21.42 -5.40 -0.74
CA SER A 285 -22.85 -5.58 -0.46
C SER A 285 -23.75 -4.47 -1.03
N TYR A 286 -23.19 -3.27 -1.24
CA TYR A 286 -23.91 -2.13 -1.82
C TYR A 286 -23.86 -2.12 -3.36
N TYR A 287 -23.02 -2.95 -3.98
CA TYR A 287 -22.81 -2.92 -5.41
C TYR A 287 -23.86 -3.77 -6.15
N SER A 288 -24.94 -3.12 -6.58
CA SER A 288 -26.11 -3.73 -7.25
C SER A 288 -25.86 -4.31 -8.65
N GLY A 289 -24.62 -4.25 -9.16
CA GLY A 289 -24.21 -4.86 -10.42
C GLY A 289 -24.12 -6.39 -10.36
N SER A 290 -24.01 -6.96 -9.16
CA SER A 290 -24.00 -8.41 -8.95
C SER A 290 -25.42 -8.91 -8.70
N ARG A 291 -26.19 -9.17 -9.77
CA ARG A 291 -27.32 -10.08 -9.68
C ARG A 291 -26.76 -11.40 -9.18
N SER A 292 -27.05 -11.76 -7.93
CA SER A 292 -26.86 -13.12 -7.43
C SER A 292 -27.67 -14.04 -8.35
N THR A 293 -27.01 -14.63 -9.33
CA THR A 293 -27.49 -15.88 -9.92
C THR A 293 -27.37 -16.90 -8.81
N SER A 294 -28.51 -17.42 -8.39
CA SER A 294 -28.73 -18.36 -7.29
C SER A 294 -28.07 -19.73 -7.51
N GLY A 295 -26.77 -19.75 -7.83
CA GLY A 295 -26.01 -20.94 -8.20
C GLY A 295 -24.51 -20.90 -7.91
N ASP A 296 -23.92 -19.74 -7.57
CA ASP A 296 -22.50 -19.70 -7.20
C ASP A 296 -22.33 -20.14 -5.74
N SER A 297 -21.90 -21.39 -5.60
CA SER A 297 -21.65 -22.10 -4.34
C SER A 297 -20.34 -21.67 -3.64
N ASP A 298 -19.62 -20.71 -4.22
CA ASP A 298 -18.45 -20.10 -3.63
C ASP A 298 -18.89 -18.89 -2.80
N GLY A 299 -19.06 -19.06 -1.49
CA GLY A 299 -19.51 -18.04 -0.54
C GLY A 299 -18.61 -16.79 -0.37
N ALA A 300 -17.98 -16.30 -1.44
CA ALA A 300 -16.99 -15.25 -1.46
C ALA A 300 -17.56 -13.82 -1.42
N GLY A 301 -18.86 -13.62 -1.59
CA GLY A 301 -19.51 -12.29 -1.57
C GLY A 301 -19.23 -11.44 -2.82
N ALA A 302 -20.00 -10.37 -3.02
CA ALA A 302 -19.87 -9.49 -4.18
C ALA A 302 -18.52 -8.73 -4.20
N PRO A 303 -17.96 -8.44 -5.39
CA PRO A 303 -16.68 -7.75 -5.51
C PRO A 303 -16.76 -6.31 -4.98
N CYS A 304 -15.63 -5.81 -4.50
CA CYS A 304 -15.46 -4.43 -4.09
C CYS A 304 -15.75 -3.48 -5.27
N PRO A 305 -16.57 -2.44 -5.08
CA PRO A 305 -16.95 -1.49 -6.13
C PRO A 305 -15.84 -0.52 -6.52
N VAL A 306 -14.79 -0.41 -5.70
CA VAL A 306 -13.64 0.47 -5.91
C VAL A 306 -12.73 -0.13 -6.99
N SER A 307 -12.23 0.72 -7.88
CA SER A 307 -11.36 0.31 -9.01
C SER A 307 -9.88 0.50 -8.70
N PHE A 308 -9.53 1.52 -7.92
CA PHE A 308 -8.14 1.80 -7.53
C PHE A 308 -8.02 2.52 -6.18
N ILE A 309 -6.83 2.48 -5.60
CA ILE A 309 -6.44 3.25 -4.42
C ILE A 309 -5.14 3.99 -4.72
N THR A 310 -5.07 5.26 -4.35
CA THR A 310 -3.87 6.09 -4.39
C THR A 310 -3.30 6.23 -2.98
N ALA A 311 -2.13 5.63 -2.74
CA ALA A 311 -1.48 5.58 -1.44
C ALA A 311 -0.07 6.19 -1.55
N THR A 312 0.23 7.35 -0.95
CA THR A 312 -0.56 8.09 0.06
C THR A 312 -0.66 9.60 -0.21
N ASN A 313 -1.55 10.27 0.51
CA ASN A 313 -1.53 11.72 0.67
C ASN A 313 -0.35 12.16 1.56
N THR A 314 -0.17 13.47 1.78
CA THR A 314 0.87 14.03 2.65
C THR A 314 0.69 13.60 4.11
N LEU A 315 1.79 13.47 4.86
CA LEU A 315 1.74 13.17 6.29
C LEU A 315 1.42 14.43 7.10
N GLY A 316 0.26 14.45 7.75
CA GLY A 316 -0.13 15.56 8.63
C GLY A 316 0.71 15.66 9.90
N SER A 317 0.42 16.66 10.72
CA SER A 317 1.05 16.86 12.03
C SER A 317 2.57 17.05 11.97
N CYS A 318 3.09 17.58 10.86
CA CYS A 318 4.51 17.86 10.68
C CYS A 318 4.81 19.35 10.90
N LEU A 319 5.97 19.65 11.50
CA LEU A 319 6.45 21.00 11.79
C LEU A 319 7.82 21.22 11.14
N LEU A 320 7.98 22.35 10.46
CA LEU A 320 9.26 22.86 10.01
C LEU A 320 9.49 24.21 10.68
N LEU A 321 10.66 24.39 11.28
CA LEU A 321 11.05 25.66 11.90
C LEU A 321 11.86 26.50 10.90
N ALA A 322 11.80 27.82 11.06
CA ALA A 322 12.68 28.74 10.35
C ALA A 322 14.14 28.52 10.79
N ASP A 323 15.08 28.87 9.91
CA ASP A 323 16.50 28.80 10.22
C ASP A 323 16.81 29.63 11.47
N PRO A 324 17.67 29.14 12.38
CA PRO A 324 17.96 29.83 13.62
C PRO A 324 18.53 31.22 13.35
N SER A 325 18.01 32.21 14.09
CA SER A 325 18.53 33.58 14.06
C SER A 325 19.97 33.59 14.61
N PRO A 326 20.83 34.50 14.12
CA PRO A 326 22.14 34.75 14.74
C PRO A 326 22.02 35.22 16.20
N ASP A 327 20.86 35.73 16.61
CA ASP A 327 20.54 36.09 17.99
C ASP A 327 20.14 34.83 18.79
N PRO A 328 20.96 34.40 19.78
CA PRO A 328 20.68 33.20 20.59
C PRO A 328 19.46 33.34 21.50
N HIS A 329 18.91 34.55 21.69
CA HIS A 329 17.70 34.78 22.48
C HIS A 329 16.42 34.65 21.66
N GLN A 330 16.52 34.59 20.33
CA GLN A 330 15.36 34.45 19.46
C GLN A 330 15.05 32.97 19.20
N GLN A 331 13.91 32.51 19.73
CA GLN A 331 13.45 31.14 19.47
C GLN A 331 13.08 30.95 18.00
N PRO A 332 13.35 29.77 17.41
CA PRO A 332 12.94 29.47 16.04
C PRO A 332 11.42 29.51 15.92
N SER A 333 10.91 30.31 14.98
CA SER A 333 9.48 30.36 14.66
C SER A 333 9.10 29.22 13.70
N PRO A 334 7.83 28.79 13.68
CA PRO A 334 7.34 27.92 12.62
C PRO A 334 7.52 28.54 11.24
N LYS A 335 7.85 27.71 10.25
CA LYS A 335 8.05 28.15 8.86
C LYS A 335 6.73 28.44 8.15
N LEU A 336 5.68 27.69 8.46
CA LEU A 336 4.34 27.87 7.90
C LEU A 336 3.46 28.75 8.83
N PRO A 337 2.47 29.46 8.26
CA PRO A 337 1.56 30.30 9.03
C PRO A 337 0.61 29.48 9.92
N GLY A 338 -0.01 30.16 10.89
CA GLY A 338 -0.90 29.57 11.90
C GLY A 338 -0.22 29.40 13.26
N ALA A 339 -1.02 29.31 14.33
CA ALA A 339 -0.52 29.33 15.71
C ALA A 339 0.53 28.24 16.04
N LEU A 340 0.53 27.13 15.30
CA LEU A 340 1.47 26.02 15.49
C LEU A 340 2.35 25.74 14.25
N GLY A 341 2.07 26.36 13.10
CA GLY A 341 2.75 26.11 11.81
C GLY A 341 2.82 24.64 11.38
N ILE A 342 1.81 23.85 11.76
CA ILE A 342 1.68 22.44 11.43
C ILE A 342 1.11 22.27 10.03
N GLY A 343 1.69 21.37 9.24
CA GLY A 343 1.21 21.08 7.88
C GLY A 343 1.42 19.63 7.45
N GLY A 344 1.04 19.36 6.20
CA GLY A 344 1.27 18.11 5.49
C GLY A 344 2.66 18.04 4.87
N MET A 345 3.44 17.03 5.24
CA MET A 345 4.77 16.77 4.69
C MET A 345 4.71 15.81 3.50
N ALA A 346 5.50 16.12 2.46
CA ALA A 346 5.72 15.27 1.30
C ALA A 346 7.22 15.22 0.92
N GLY A 347 7.53 14.49 -0.15
CA GLY A 347 8.90 14.31 -0.66
C GLY A 347 9.67 13.20 0.05
N ALA A 348 11.00 13.23 -0.05
CA ALA A 348 11.91 12.17 0.38
C ALA A 348 11.63 11.58 1.78
N PRO A 349 11.34 12.38 2.84
CA PRO A 349 11.10 11.84 4.18
C PRO A 349 9.87 10.92 4.26
N LEU A 350 8.88 11.10 3.36
CA LEU A 350 7.66 10.30 3.32
C LEU A 350 7.87 8.92 2.66
N HIS A 351 8.95 8.74 1.89
CA HIS A 351 9.09 7.58 1.01
C HIS A 351 9.03 6.22 1.73
N PRO A 352 9.75 5.97 2.85
CA PRO A 352 9.68 4.68 3.53
C PRO A 352 8.28 4.36 4.06
N LEU A 353 7.58 5.38 4.57
CA LEU A 353 6.20 5.23 5.06
C LEU A 353 5.24 4.92 3.90
N ALA A 354 5.40 5.59 2.76
CA ALA A 354 4.62 5.34 1.56
C ALA A 354 4.85 3.92 1.02
N LEU A 355 6.11 3.45 0.98
CA LEU A 355 6.44 2.06 0.60
C LEU A 355 5.76 1.04 1.51
N GLY A 356 5.80 1.26 2.83
CA GLY A 356 5.12 0.41 3.81
C GLY A 356 3.60 0.39 3.63
N ASN A 357 3.01 1.55 3.31
CA ASN A 357 1.58 1.67 3.00
C ASN A 357 1.21 0.87 1.76
N VAL A 358 1.91 1.07 0.64
CA VAL A 358 1.65 0.34 -0.61
C VAL A 358 1.85 -1.16 -0.44
N ALA A 359 2.95 -1.59 0.20
CA ALA A 359 3.23 -3.01 0.46
C ALA A 359 2.13 -3.68 1.30
N THR A 360 1.73 -3.01 2.38
CA THR A 360 0.72 -3.54 3.31
C THR A 360 -0.66 -3.58 2.66
N LEU A 361 -1.06 -2.51 1.97
CA LEU A 361 -2.33 -2.47 1.25
C LEU A 361 -2.36 -3.52 0.15
N ARG A 362 -1.29 -3.68 -0.64
CA ARG A 362 -1.24 -4.71 -1.69
C ARG A 362 -1.45 -6.10 -1.10
N ARG A 363 -0.76 -6.43 -0.01
CA ARG A 363 -0.92 -7.70 0.70
C ARG A 363 -2.35 -7.91 1.19
N LEU A 364 -2.98 -6.90 1.77
CA LEU A 364 -4.35 -6.99 2.28
C LEU A 364 -5.39 -7.10 1.17
N LEU A 365 -5.22 -6.36 0.07
CA LEU A 365 -6.10 -6.45 -1.10
C LEU A 365 -5.97 -7.81 -1.79
N ASP A 366 -4.76 -8.38 -1.88
CA ASP A 366 -4.54 -9.69 -2.50
C ASP A 366 -5.05 -10.86 -1.64
N ALA A 367 -5.23 -10.65 -0.33
CA ALA A 367 -5.69 -11.67 0.59
C ALA A 367 -7.19 -12.02 0.45
N ASP A 368 -7.98 -11.20 -0.24
CA ASP A 368 -9.41 -11.42 -0.45
C ASP A 368 -9.78 -11.25 -1.93
N VAL A 369 -10.47 -12.25 -2.50
CA VAL A 369 -10.85 -12.26 -3.92
C VAL A 369 -11.73 -11.06 -4.29
N ARG A 370 -12.51 -10.54 -3.34
CA ARG A 370 -13.38 -9.37 -3.56
C ARG A 370 -12.60 -8.08 -3.76
N THR A 371 -11.36 -7.97 -3.31
CA THR A 371 -10.57 -6.73 -3.35
C THR A 371 -9.30 -6.84 -4.18
N ARG A 372 -8.95 -8.05 -4.63
CA ARG A 372 -7.72 -8.32 -5.39
C ARG A 372 -7.63 -7.53 -6.70
N HIS A 373 -8.76 -7.22 -7.34
CA HIS A 373 -8.79 -6.45 -8.59
C HIS A 373 -8.49 -4.96 -8.41
N VAL A 374 -8.52 -4.44 -7.18
CA VAL A 374 -8.27 -3.02 -6.89
C VAL A 374 -6.83 -2.67 -7.23
N ALA A 375 -6.64 -1.76 -8.18
CA ALA A 375 -5.33 -1.23 -8.57
C ALA A 375 -4.74 -0.35 -7.46
N LEU A 376 -3.41 -0.34 -7.31
CA LEU A 376 -2.72 0.54 -6.36
C LEU A 376 -1.82 1.53 -7.09
N ILE A 377 -2.07 2.82 -6.93
CA ILE A 377 -1.18 3.90 -7.36
C ILE A 377 -0.33 4.30 -6.15
N GLY A 378 1.00 4.17 -6.27
CA GLY A 378 1.94 4.49 -5.20
C GLY A 378 2.41 5.93 -5.30
N VAL A 379 2.34 6.68 -4.20
CA VAL A 379 2.59 8.11 -4.12
C VAL A 379 3.31 8.41 -2.80
N GLY A 380 4.37 9.22 -2.85
CA GLY A 380 5.15 9.61 -1.67
C GLY A 380 6.66 9.44 -1.86
N GLY A 381 7.37 10.57 -1.94
CA GLY A 381 8.83 10.65 -1.89
C GLY A 381 9.57 9.93 -3.03
N VAL A 382 8.97 9.87 -4.21
CA VAL A 382 9.61 9.32 -5.41
C VAL A 382 10.35 10.44 -6.13
N GLU A 383 11.66 10.49 -5.97
CA GLU A 383 12.48 11.58 -6.53
C GLU A 383 13.35 11.16 -7.71
N ASP A 384 13.58 9.86 -7.85
CA ASP A 384 14.50 9.29 -8.82
C ASP A 384 13.99 7.93 -9.34
N ALA A 385 14.75 7.37 -10.29
CA ALA A 385 14.47 6.06 -10.86
C ALA A 385 14.49 4.92 -9.83
N ALA A 386 15.27 5.05 -8.75
CA ALA A 386 15.36 4.04 -7.71
C ALA A 386 14.12 4.04 -6.81
N GLY A 387 13.62 5.21 -6.41
CA GLY A 387 12.37 5.42 -5.69
C GLY A 387 11.17 4.95 -6.50
N TYR A 388 11.16 5.25 -7.80
CA TYR A 388 10.15 4.72 -8.72
C TYR A 388 10.19 3.17 -8.72
N ARG A 389 11.37 2.55 -8.89
CA ARG A 389 11.52 1.08 -8.86
C ARG A 389 11.11 0.47 -7.53
N ARG A 390 11.45 1.09 -6.39
CA ARG A 390 11.01 0.63 -5.06
C ARG A 390 9.49 0.66 -4.95
N MET A 391 8.86 1.75 -5.37
CA MET A 391 7.40 1.91 -5.35
C MET A 391 6.70 0.85 -6.22
N ARG A 392 7.25 0.57 -7.42
CA ARG A 392 6.79 -0.53 -8.29
C ARG A 392 6.95 -1.90 -7.64
N ALA A 393 8.10 -2.16 -7.01
CA ALA A 393 8.43 -3.44 -6.41
C ALA A 393 7.51 -3.81 -5.23
N VAL A 394 7.03 -2.81 -4.48
CA VAL A 394 6.11 -3.03 -3.36
C VAL A 394 4.64 -3.20 -3.76
N GLY A 395 4.30 -3.10 -5.06
CA GLY A 395 2.97 -3.44 -5.57
C GLY A 395 2.21 -2.33 -6.28
N ALA A 396 2.81 -1.15 -6.49
CA ALA A 396 2.18 -0.08 -7.25
C ALA A 396 2.09 -0.41 -8.75
N VAL A 397 0.91 -0.21 -9.35
CA VAL A 397 0.64 -0.38 -10.80
C VAL A 397 0.86 0.91 -11.60
N ALA A 398 1.00 2.04 -10.93
CA ALA A 398 1.50 3.32 -11.44
C ALA A 398 2.07 4.13 -10.26
N VAL A 399 2.91 5.11 -10.54
CA VAL A 399 3.58 5.91 -9.50
C VAL A 399 3.24 7.38 -9.69
N GLY A 400 2.70 8.02 -8.65
CA GLY A 400 2.42 9.45 -8.64
C GLY A 400 3.59 10.25 -8.07
N ASP A 401 3.91 11.36 -8.72
CA ASP A 401 4.86 12.36 -8.22
C ASP A 401 4.13 13.48 -7.45
N ASP A 402 4.64 13.78 -6.26
CA ASP A 402 4.13 14.81 -5.35
C ASP A 402 4.94 16.13 -5.41
N ALA A 403 6.12 16.13 -6.04
CA ALA A 403 7.09 17.20 -5.90
C ALA A 403 7.36 17.95 -7.21
N THR A 404 6.57 19.00 -7.47
CA THR A 404 6.73 20.01 -8.55
C THR A 404 6.78 19.46 -9.98
N PRO A 405 5.75 19.69 -10.82
CA PRO A 405 5.64 18.98 -12.10
C PRO A 405 6.56 19.47 -13.22
N LEU A 406 7.26 20.60 -13.09
CA LEU A 406 7.96 21.20 -14.24
C LEU A 406 9.49 21.12 -14.20
N HIS A 407 10.13 21.00 -13.03
CA HIS A 407 11.59 20.92 -12.95
C HIS A 407 12.13 19.47 -12.88
N ARG A 408 11.31 18.50 -12.47
CA ARG A 408 11.71 17.08 -12.36
C ARG A 408 11.24 16.18 -13.50
N CYS A 409 10.44 16.66 -14.45
CA CYS A 409 10.23 15.92 -15.70
C CYS A 409 11.56 15.70 -16.47
N ARG A 410 12.57 16.57 -16.29
CA ARG A 410 13.92 16.41 -16.85
C ARG A 410 14.81 15.41 -16.09
N THR A 411 14.65 15.22 -14.78
CA THR A 411 15.45 14.21 -14.03
C THR A 411 15.09 12.76 -14.41
N PHE A 412 13.96 12.54 -15.08
CA PHE A 412 13.59 11.23 -15.62
C PHE A 412 14.09 11.00 -17.06
N ASP A 413 14.72 12.00 -17.70
CA ASP A 413 15.43 11.81 -18.97
C ASP A 413 16.48 10.70 -18.81
N GLU A 414 17.19 10.62 -17.69
CA GLU A 414 18.20 9.56 -17.46
C GLU A 414 17.58 8.18 -17.20
N ALA A 415 16.40 8.12 -16.57
CA ALA A 415 15.71 6.86 -16.27
C ALA A 415 15.09 6.21 -17.51
N VAL A 416 14.62 7.04 -18.45
CA VAL A 416 13.97 6.62 -19.70
C VAL A 416 14.97 6.52 -20.86
N ALA A 417 15.97 7.41 -20.94
CA ALA A 417 16.98 7.42 -22.01
C ALA A 417 18.03 6.32 -21.90
N GLN A 418 18.23 5.70 -20.72
CA GLN A 418 19.15 4.56 -20.56
C GLN A 418 18.62 3.22 -21.10
N GLY A 419 17.79 3.22 -22.15
CA GLY A 419 17.54 2.07 -23.03
C GLY A 419 16.91 0.81 -22.40
N HIS A 420 16.56 0.82 -21.12
CA HIS A 420 16.14 -0.39 -20.41
C HIS A 420 14.63 -0.60 -20.41
N LEU A 421 13.79 0.37 -20.81
CA LEU A 421 12.34 0.18 -20.80
C LEU A 421 11.91 -0.97 -21.73
N ALA A 422 12.50 -1.13 -22.91
CA ALA A 422 12.18 -2.24 -23.82
C ALA A 422 12.62 -3.62 -23.29
N SER A 423 13.78 -3.70 -22.61
CA SER A 423 14.27 -4.97 -22.02
C SER A 423 13.53 -5.35 -20.72
N ILE A 424 13.10 -4.34 -19.95
CA ILE A 424 12.28 -4.49 -18.75
C ILE A 424 10.83 -4.84 -19.15
N LEU A 425 10.32 -4.29 -20.25
CA LEU A 425 8.99 -4.63 -20.79
C LEU A 425 8.97 -6.02 -21.43
N ALA A 426 10.08 -6.51 -21.99
CA ALA A 426 10.21 -7.87 -22.50
C ALA A 426 10.25 -8.95 -21.39
N THR A 427 10.46 -8.55 -20.13
CA THR A 427 10.56 -9.45 -18.97
C THR A 427 9.36 -9.36 -18.01
N GLN A 428 8.31 -8.61 -18.38
CA GLN A 428 7.09 -8.50 -17.58
C GLN A 428 6.00 -9.43 -18.14
N PRO A 429 5.59 -10.49 -17.41
CA PRO A 429 4.54 -11.38 -17.86
C PRO A 429 3.20 -10.63 -17.97
N SER A 430 2.44 -10.99 -18.99
CA SER A 430 1.12 -10.43 -19.28
C SER A 430 0.15 -10.65 -18.11
N TYR A 431 -0.94 -9.88 -18.08
CA TYR A 431 -1.97 -9.97 -17.03
C TYR A 431 -2.56 -11.40 -16.89
N GLU A 432 -2.49 -12.22 -17.94
CA GLU A 432 -2.92 -13.63 -17.96
C GLU A 432 -1.90 -14.59 -17.31
N GLU A 433 -0.59 -14.37 -17.50
CA GLU A 433 0.46 -15.19 -16.86
C GLU A 433 0.57 -14.95 -15.34
N ARG A 434 0.08 -13.79 -14.86
CA ARG A 434 -0.06 -13.47 -13.43
C ARG A 434 -1.06 -14.36 -12.69
N GLY A 435 -1.99 -15.00 -13.40
CA GLY A 435 -2.93 -15.96 -12.83
C GLY A 435 -2.23 -17.22 -12.31
N VAL A 436 -1.32 -17.79 -13.09
CA VAL A 436 -0.69 -19.09 -12.78
C VAL A 436 0.44 -18.94 -11.78
N ALA A 437 1.38 -18.00 -12.01
CA ALA A 437 2.48 -17.72 -11.07
C ALA A 437 1.99 -17.07 -9.77
N GLY A 438 0.92 -16.26 -9.85
CA GLY A 438 0.25 -15.69 -8.69
C GLY A 438 -0.50 -16.72 -7.86
N THR A 439 -1.01 -17.80 -8.47
CA THR A 439 -1.65 -18.91 -7.73
C THR A 439 -0.62 -19.73 -6.95
N LEU A 440 0.56 -19.98 -7.53
CA LEU A 440 1.66 -20.68 -6.85
C LEU A 440 2.29 -19.82 -5.73
N ARG A 441 2.51 -18.52 -5.95
CA ARG A 441 2.98 -17.59 -4.90
C ARG A 441 1.91 -17.34 -3.83
N SER A 442 0.64 -17.23 -4.20
CA SER A 442 -0.48 -17.15 -3.25
C SER A 442 -0.58 -18.41 -2.40
N GLY A 443 -0.41 -19.60 -3.00
CA GLY A 443 -0.32 -20.87 -2.28
C GLY A 443 0.85 -20.89 -1.29
N TYR A 444 2.04 -20.44 -1.70
CA TYR A 444 3.21 -20.32 -0.82
C TYR A 444 2.96 -19.36 0.35
N HIS A 445 2.45 -18.15 0.08
CA HIS A 445 2.19 -17.16 1.12
C HIS A 445 1.00 -17.53 2.03
N ALA A 446 -0.05 -18.16 1.49
CA ALA A 446 -1.18 -18.67 2.27
C ALA A 446 -0.78 -19.88 3.12
N CYS A 447 0.06 -20.77 2.58
CA CYS A 447 0.65 -21.88 3.34
C CYS A 447 1.54 -21.34 4.46
N ARG A 448 2.44 -20.40 4.16
CA ARG A 448 3.30 -19.74 5.16
C ARG A 448 2.50 -19.00 6.23
N ALA A 449 1.44 -18.27 5.87
CA ALA A 449 0.58 -17.58 6.83
C ALA A 449 -0.21 -18.55 7.72
N LYS A 450 -0.70 -19.67 7.17
CA LYS A 450 -1.33 -20.74 7.96
C LYS A 450 -0.32 -21.40 8.91
N THR A 451 0.90 -21.66 8.44
CA THR A 451 2.00 -22.18 9.26
C THR A 451 2.35 -21.20 10.38
N GLN A 452 2.55 -19.92 10.09
CA GLN A 452 2.79 -18.89 11.13
C GLN A 452 1.66 -18.83 12.17
N ARG A 453 0.40 -18.94 11.74
CA ARG A 453 -0.76 -18.97 12.65
C ARG A 453 -0.78 -20.23 13.53
N PHE A 454 -0.40 -21.39 12.99
CA PHE A 454 -0.25 -22.61 13.76
C PHE A 454 0.92 -22.52 14.76
N PHE A 455 2.04 -21.91 14.34
CA PHE A 455 3.25 -21.75 15.15
C PHE A 455 3.07 -20.80 16.32
N ARG A 456 2.17 -19.81 16.20
CA ARG A 456 1.74 -18.93 17.30
C ARG A 456 0.63 -19.51 18.17
N SER A 457 0.17 -20.73 17.88
CA SER A 457 -0.95 -21.34 18.61
C SER A 457 -0.46 -22.14 19.81
N LYS A 458 -1.26 -22.17 20.89
CA LYS A 458 -1.01 -23.01 22.08
C LYS A 458 -0.87 -24.50 21.73
N THR A 459 -1.43 -24.92 20.60
CA THR A 459 -1.38 -26.31 20.11
C THR A 459 0.04 -26.73 19.72
N LYS A 460 0.84 -25.85 19.08
CA LYS A 460 2.25 -26.15 18.76
C LYS A 460 3.05 -26.36 20.05
N HIS A 461 2.90 -25.44 21.02
CA HIS A 461 3.62 -25.53 22.30
C HIS A 461 3.32 -26.84 23.02
N TRP A 462 2.05 -27.24 23.13
CA TRP A 462 1.67 -28.52 23.74
C TRP A 462 2.21 -29.73 22.97
N LEU A 463 2.18 -29.70 21.63
CA LEU A 463 2.68 -30.81 20.81
C LEU A 463 4.19 -31.01 20.96
N ILE A 464 4.97 -29.94 20.93
CA ILE A 464 6.43 -29.99 21.16
C ILE A 464 6.74 -30.46 22.58
N LEU A 465 6.01 -29.96 23.57
CA LEU A 465 6.16 -30.40 24.95
C LEU A 465 5.92 -31.91 25.09
N THR A 466 4.83 -32.43 24.51
CA THR A 466 4.55 -33.87 24.53
C THR A 466 5.67 -34.68 23.85
N MET A 467 6.16 -34.22 22.69
CA MET A 467 7.26 -34.91 22.00
C MET A 467 8.54 -34.95 22.84
N ILE A 468 8.89 -33.86 23.53
CA ILE A 468 10.09 -33.79 24.36
C ILE A 468 9.95 -34.67 25.59
N ILE A 469 8.77 -34.75 26.20
CA ILE A 469 8.50 -35.67 27.30
C ILE A 469 8.66 -37.13 26.84
N LEU A 470 8.16 -37.47 25.65
CA LEU A 470 8.30 -38.81 25.07
C LEU A 470 9.76 -39.15 24.74
N ASP A 471 10.54 -38.20 24.23
CA ASP A 471 11.97 -38.38 23.95
C ASP A 471 12.77 -38.63 25.24
N ILE A 472 12.49 -37.86 26.31
CA ILE A 472 13.12 -38.08 27.62
C ILE A 472 12.72 -39.44 28.20
N ALA A 473 11.44 -39.83 28.09
CA ALA A 473 10.97 -41.12 28.58
C ALA A 473 11.64 -42.29 27.85
N ASP A 474 11.83 -42.18 26.53
CA ASP A 474 12.54 -43.17 25.72
C ASP A 474 14.01 -43.32 26.14
N ILE A 475 14.74 -42.19 26.27
CA ILE A 475 16.14 -42.18 26.74
C ILE A 475 16.25 -42.83 28.12
N LEU A 476 15.38 -42.45 29.06
CA LEU A 476 15.39 -43.02 30.41
C LEU A 476 15.11 -44.53 30.36
N THR A 477 14.16 -44.96 29.52
CA THR A 477 13.80 -46.37 29.40
C THR A 477 14.96 -47.19 28.82
N ASP A 478 15.65 -46.72 27.78
CA ASP A 478 16.82 -47.43 27.25
C ASP A 478 17.96 -47.49 28.27
N VAL A 479 18.23 -46.39 28.98
CA VAL A 479 19.24 -46.35 30.06
C VAL A 479 18.90 -47.32 31.19
N PHE A 480 17.63 -47.37 31.64
CA PHE A 480 17.20 -48.28 32.69
C PHE A 480 17.28 -49.75 32.24
N ILE A 481 16.88 -50.06 31.01
CA ILE A 481 17.01 -51.43 30.47
C ILE A 481 18.49 -51.82 30.39
N ALA A 482 19.36 -50.92 29.91
CA ALA A 482 20.80 -51.16 29.85
C ALA A 482 21.41 -51.42 31.24
N LEU A 483 21.06 -50.60 32.24
CA LEU A 483 21.52 -50.76 33.62
C LEU A 483 21.05 -52.07 34.25
N ILE A 484 19.75 -52.36 34.18
CA ILE A 484 19.14 -53.54 34.82
C ILE A 484 19.66 -54.83 34.19
N THR A 485 19.78 -54.88 32.86
CA THR A 485 20.26 -56.09 32.15
C THR A 485 21.74 -56.34 32.41
N CYS A 486 22.55 -55.29 32.50
CA CYS A 486 23.96 -55.36 32.90
C CYS A 486 24.11 -55.81 34.36
N GLU A 487 23.37 -55.21 35.31
CA GLU A 487 23.47 -55.50 36.74
C GLU A 487 23.00 -56.93 37.07
N LEU A 488 21.94 -57.38 36.42
CA LEU A 488 21.43 -58.75 36.58
C LEU A 488 22.19 -59.79 35.73
N ARG A 489 23.14 -59.37 34.88
CA ARG A 489 23.83 -60.21 33.88
C ARG A 489 22.86 -61.03 33.01
N ARG A 490 21.77 -60.38 32.56
CA ARG A 490 20.70 -60.98 31.74
C ARG A 490 20.62 -60.34 30.35
N GLU A 491 21.77 -60.00 29.78
CA GLU A 491 21.86 -59.32 28.47
C GLU A 491 21.35 -60.21 27.32
N ASP A 492 21.44 -61.54 27.46
CA ASP A 492 21.05 -62.52 26.43
C ASP A 492 19.56 -62.91 26.49
N GLU A 493 18.75 -62.26 27.32
CA GLU A 493 17.32 -62.55 27.39
C GLU A 493 16.63 -62.17 26.07
N PRO A 494 15.77 -63.05 25.51
CA PRO A 494 15.22 -62.89 24.16
C PRO A 494 14.30 -61.67 23.99
N TRP A 495 13.86 -61.05 25.10
CA TRP A 495 13.05 -59.82 25.06
C TRP A 495 13.91 -58.54 25.01
N VAL A 496 15.18 -58.58 25.44
CA VAL A 496 16.03 -57.39 25.59
C VAL A 496 16.38 -56.79 24.23
N ALA A 497 16.92 -57.60 23.32
CA ALA A 497 17.32 -57.12 21.99
C ALA A 497 16.15 -56.55 21.16
N PRO A 498 14.96 -57.20 21.08
CA PRO A 498 13.80 -56.62 20.40
C PRO A 498 13.30 -55.33 21.03
N THR A 499 13.32 -55.24 22.37
CA THR A 499 12.86 -54.03 23.08
C THR A 499 13.80 -52.85 22.82
N ARG A 500 15.11 -53.07 22.89
CA ARG A 500 16.09 -52.01 22.60
C ARG A 500 16.06 -51.58 21.14
N ALA A 501 15.85 -52.51 20.20
CA ALA A 501 15.64 -52.17 18.79
C ALA A 501 14.37 -51.33 18.57
N ALA A 502 13.29 -51.61 19.31
CA ALA A 502 12.05 -50.84 19.25
C ALA A 502 12.23 -49.41 19.78
N LEU A 503 12.96 -49.24 20.90
CA LEU A 503 13.32 -47.92 21.46
C LEU A 503 14.19 -47.12 20.48
N ALA A 504 15.22 -47.74 19.90
CA ALA A 504 16.05 -47.09 18.89
C ALA A 504 15.24 -46.61 17.67
N TYR A 505 14.29 -47.42 17.19
CA TYR A 505 13.39 -47.02 16.10
C TYR A 505 12.46 -45.86 16.51
N PHE A 506 11.95 -45.89 17.75
CA PHE A 506 11.12 -44.82 18.29
C PHE A 506 11.89 -43.50 18.42
N ALA A 507 13.11 -43.55 18.97
CA ALA A 507 14.04 -42.42 19.06
C ALA A 507 14.32 -41.79 17.68
N SER A 508 14.65 -42.62 16.68
CA SER A 508 14.90 -42.15 15.32
C SER A 508 13.66 -41.50 14.70
N THR A 509 12.47 -42.01 15.00
CA THR A 509 11.20 -41.44 14.52
C THR A 509 10.94 -40.07 15.14
N LEU A 510 11.15 -39.91 16.45
CA LEU A 510 11.04 -38.61 17.12
C LEU A 510 12.06 -37.60 16.58
N GLY A 511 13.31 -38.03 16.36
CA GLY A 511 14.35 -37.21 15.73
C GLY A 511 13.92 -36.63 14.37
N ARG A 512 13.31 -37.45 13.51
CA ARG A 512 12.77 -37.01 12.20
C ARG A 512 11.64 -36.00 12.34
N LEU A 513 10.73 -36.20 13.31
CA LEU A 513 9.64 -35.26 13.56
C LEU A 513 10.17 -33.89 14.03
N PHE A 514 11.26 -33.86 14.80
CA PHE A 514 11.91 -32.61 15.19
C PHE A 514 12.61 -31.90 14.03
N VAL A 515 13.21 -32.62 13.08
CA VAL A 515 13.75 -32.00 11.86
C VAL A 515 12.64 -31.40 11.01
N VAL A 516 11.49 -32.08 10.91
CA VAL A 516 10.31 -31.54 10.22
C VAL A 516 9.80 -30.27 10.92
N GLU A 517 9.74 -30.27 12.25
CA GLU A 517 9.38 -29.08 13.03
C GLU A 517 10.35 -27.91 12.79
N LEU A 518 11.66 -28.17 12.76
CA LEU A 518 12.69 -27.16 12.47
C LEU A 518 12.51 -26.57 11.06
N ILE A 519 12.29 -27.41 10.05
CA ILE A 519 12.06 -26.94 8.67
C ILE A 519 10.81 -26.04 8.61
N LEU A 520 9.74 -26.44 9.30
CA LEU A 520 8.51 -25.66 9.37
C LEU A 520 8.70 -24.35 10.15
N SER A 521 9.53 -24.32 11.21
CA SER A 521 9.94 -23.12 11.95
C SER A 521 10.66 -22.13 11.03
N VAL A 522 11.70 -22.59 10.32
CA VAL A 522 12.48 -21.77 9.37
C VAL A 522 11.58 -21.27 8.23
N PHE A 523 10.65 -22.09 7.76
CA PHE A 523 9.67 -21.70 6.74
C PHE A 523 8.68 -20.62 7.24
N ALA A 524 8.20 -20.73 8.48
CA ALA A 524 7.32 -19.74 9.08
C ALA A 524 8.04 -18.40 9.27
N ASP A 525 9.17 -18.39 9.97
CA ASP A 525 9.83 -17.16 10.43
C ASP A 525 10.79 -16.57 9.39
N GLY A 526 11.25 -17.36 8.41
CA GLY A 526 12.13 -16.89 7.33
C GLY A 526 13.49 -16.47 7.86
N LEU A 527 14.04 -15.35 7.35
CA LEU A 527 15.38 -14.88 7.76
C LEU A 527 15.45 -14.41 9.21
N GLU A 528 14.32 -14.00 9.81
CA GLU A 528 14.25 -13.60 11.22
C GLU A 528 14.63 -14.74 12.17
N PHE A 529 14.42 -16.00 11.76
CA PHE A 529 14.85 -17.19 12.51
C PHE A 529 16.35 -17.15 12.84
N PHE A 530 17.19 -16.70 11.89
CA PHE A 530 18.65 -16.71 12.03
C PHE A 530 19.21 -15.52 12.82
N TYR A 531 18.39 -14.52 13.14
CA TYR A 531 18.81 -13.40 13.99
C TYR A 531 18.73 -13.73 15.48
N ASN A 532 17.94 -14.73 15.87
CA ASN A 532 17.80 -15.17 17.24
C ASN A 532 18.82 -16.26 17.58
N TRP A 533 19.76 -15.93 18.47
CA TRP A 533 20.81 -16.86 18.91
C TRP A 533 20.25 -18.17 19.49
N SER A 534 19.18 -18.10 20.28
CA SER A 534 18.53 -19.28 20.89
C SER A 534 17.96 -20.24 19.84
N HIS A 535 17.36 -19.73 18.77
CA HIS A 535 16.84 -20.53 17.66
C HIS A 535 17.96 -21.15 16.83
N CYS A 536 19.04 -20.42 16.57
CA CYS A 536 20.20 -20.95 15.86
C CYS A 536 20.90 -22.06 16.63
N PHE A 537 21.04 -21.90 17.95
CA PHE A 537 21.65 -22.91 18.80
C PHE A 537 20.77 -24.16 18.91
N ASP A 538 19.45 -24.00 19.06
CA ASP A 538 18.51 -25.14 19.03
C ASP A 538 18.52 -25.87 17.67
N ALA A 539 18.56 -25.14 16.55
CA ALA A 539 18.68 -25.73 15.23
C ALA A 539 19.98 -26.54 15.09
N LEU A 540 21.10 -26.03 15.60
CA LEU A 540 22.38 -26.76 15.63
C LEU A 540 22.25 -28.06 16.44
N VAL A 541 21.63 -28.02 17.62
CA VAL A 541 21.41 -29.18 18.49
C VAL A 541 20.55 -30.24 17.78
N ILE A 542 19.46 -29.83 17.11
CA ILE A 542 18.57 -30.73 16.35
C ILE A 542 19.31 -31.39 15.19
N VAL A 543 20.05 -30.60 14.40
CA VAL A 543 20.79 -31.09 13.23
C VAL A 543 21.93 -32.02 13.65
N LEU A 544 22.69 -31.67 14.69
CA LEU A 544 23.79 -32.49 15.17
C LEU A 544 23.29 -33.81 15.78
N GLY A 545 22.22 -33.77 16.57
CA GLY A 545 21.58 -34.97 17.11
C GLY A 545 21.09 -35.91 15.99
N PHE A 546 20.41 -35.38 14.98
CA PHE A 546 19.93 -36.17 13.85
C PHE A 546 21.07 -36.72 12.96
N ALA A 547 22.14 -35.94 12.77
CA ALA A 547 23.30 -36.38 12.01
C ALA A 547 24.00 -37.57 12.69
N VAL A 548 24.09 -37.54 14.02
CA VAL A 548 24.65 -38.66 14.79
C VAL A 548 23.74 -39.88 14.72
N ASP A 549 22.42 -39.72 14.87
CA ASP A 549 21.45 -40.81 14.71
C ASP A 549 21.48 -41.45 13.30
N LEU A 550 21.88 -40.70 12.26
CA LEU A 550 22.02 -41.21 10.88
C LEU A 550 23.36 -41.91 10.62
N LEU A 551 24.41 -41.55 11.35
CA LEU A 551 25.79 -42.02 11.15
C LEU A 551 26.10 -43.27 11.98
N GLU A 552 25.06 -44.04 12.37
CA GLU A 552 25.06 -45.28 13.16
C GLU A 552 25.83 -46.45 12.52
N HIS A 553 27.07 -46.22 12.09
CA HIS A 553 27.93 -47.31 11.64
C HIS A 553 29.32 -47.42 12.25
N ASN A 554 29.87 -46.46 13.02
CA ASN A 554 31.23 -46.68 13.59
C ASN A 554 31.67 -45.76 14.75
N VAL A 555 30.77 -45.13 15.51
CA VAL A 555 31.21 -44.04 16.42
C VAL A 555 31.10 -44.40 17.91
N THR A 556 32.22 -44.16 18.59
CA THR A 556 32.60 -44.56 19.96
C THR A 556 31.71 -43.97 21.07
N GLY A 557 31.68 -44.64 22.23
CA GLY A 557 30.77 -44.37 23.36
C GLY A 557 30.81 -42.98 24.01
N GLU A 558 31.77 -42.11 23.67
CA GLU A 558 31.80 -40.71 24.12
C GLU A 558 30.72 -39.85 23.45
N ILE A 559 30.26 -40.23 22.25
CA ILE A 559 29.21 -39.47 21.56
C ILE A 559 27.83 -39.76 22.14
N VAL A 560 27.60 -40.95 22.71
CA VAL A 560 26.30 -41.33 23.30
C VAL A 560 25.94 -40.42 24.48
N SER A 561 26.90 -40.07 25.34
CA SER A 561 26.68 -39.13 26.45
C SER A 561 26.40 -37.71 25.95
N LEU A 562 27.06 -37.29 24.87
CA LEU A 562 26.82 -36.00 24.23
C LEU A 562 25.42 -35.91 23.61
N ILE A 563 24.91 -36.98 22.98
CA ILE A 563 23.54 -37.04 22.43
C ILE A 563 22.51 -36.80 23.54
N VAL A 564 22.68 -37.45 24.70
CA VAL A 564 21.77 -37.26 25.84
C VAL A 564 21.77 -35.81 26.31
N ILE A 565 22.94 -35.18 26.43
CA ILE A 565 23.06 -33.76 26.82
C ILE A 565 22.39 -32.84 25.80
N LEU A 566 22.62 -33.09 24.50
CA LEU A 566 21.99 -32.34 23.41
C LEU A 566 20.46 -32.51 23.40
N ARG A 567 19.94 -33.69 23.74
CA ARG A 567 18.49 -33.91 23.86
C ARG A 567 17.90 -33.22 25.09
N LEU A 568 18.63 -33.20 26.21
CA LEU A 568 18.23 -32.49 27.44
C LEU A 568 18.21 -30.97 27.29
N TRP A 569 19.01 -30.40 26.38
CA TRP A 569 18.93 -28.97 26.03
C TRP A 569 17.52 -28.54 25.62
N ARG A 570 16.76 -29.42 24.95
CA ARG A 570 15.39 -29.12 24.51
C ARG A 570 14.46 -28.81 25.68
N PHE A 571 14.61 -29.52 26.80
CA PHE A 571 13.87 -29.23 28.02
C PHE A 571 14.23 -27.84 28.56
N PHE A 572 15.51 -27.51 28.59
CA PHE A 572 15.98 -26.19 29.04
C PHE A 572 15.43 -25.05 28.17
N LYS A 573 15.42 -25.22 26.85
CA LYS A 573 14.82 -24.25 25.92
C LYS A 573 13.32 -24.03 26.23
N ILE A 574 12.53 -25.10 26.41
CA ILE A 574 11.10 -24.95 26.77
C ILE A 574 10.97 -24.14 28.05
N VAL A 575 11.79 -24.43 29.06
CA VAL A 575 11.73 -23.74 30.34
C VAL A 575 12.00 -22.25 30.12
N GLN A 576 13.02 -21.87 29.34
CA GLN A 576 13.27 -20.47 28.98
C GLN A 576 12.10 -19.83 28.23
N ASP A 577 11.55 -20.51 27.22
CA ASP A 577 10.43 -20.02 26.42
C ASP A 577 9.18 -19.82 27.30
N PHE A 578 8.93 -20.73 28.27
CA PHE A 578 7.81 -20.67 29.20
C PHE A 578 7.94 -19.56 30.25
N TRP A 579 9.13 -19.36 30.82
CA TRP A 579 9.39 -18.24 31.73
C TRP A 579 9.28 -16.88 31.01
N GLY A 580 9.70 -16.83 29.74
CA GLY A 580 9.52 -15.65 28.88
C GLY A 580 8.04 -15.30 28.66
N GLU A 581 7.21 -16.29 28.30
CA GLU A 581 5.77 -16.10 28.07
C GLU A 581 5.03 -15.65 29.35
N GLN A 582 5.38 -16.23 30.51
CA GLN A 582 4.80 -15.82 31.81
C GLN A 582 5.22 -14.41 32.21
N ALA A 583 6.47 -14.01 31.94
CA ALA A 583 6.94 -12.66 32.23
C ALA A 583 6.16 -11.61 31.40
N GLU A 584 5.91 -11.89 30.12
CA GLU A 584 5.15 -11.00 29.24
C GLU A 584 3.68 -10.90 29.66
N GLN A 585 3.04 -12.01 30.02
CA GLN A 585 1.67 -12.01 30.55
C GLN A 585 1.56 -11.29 31.88
N THR A 586 2.55 -11.44 32.77
CA THR A 586 2.57 -10.76 34.06
C THR A 586 2.74 -9.26 33.89
N GLU A 587 3.58 -8.82 32.94
CA GLU A 587 3.76 -7.40 32.62
C GLU A 587 2.51 -6.79 31.96
N GLU A 588 1.83 -7.52 31.08
CA GLU A 588 0.56 -7.08 30.50
C GLU A 588 -0.53 -6.95 31.57
N LEU A 589 -0.61 -7.91 32.50
CA LEU A 589 -1.56 -7.87 33.61
C LEU A 589 -1.26 -6.70 34.56
N ARG A 590 0.03 -6.45 34.84
CA ARG A 590 0.49 -5.32 35.66
C ARG A 590 0.07 -3.98 35.05
N LYS A 591 0.24 -3.80 33.73
CA LYS A 591 -0.23 -2.60 33.02
C LYS A 591 -1.74 -2.41 33.06
N ARG A 592 -2.52 -3.50 32.98
CA ARG A 592 -3.99 -3.43 33.11
C ARG A 592 -4.42 -3.05 34.51
N VAL A 593 -3.72 -3.52 35.55
CA VAL A 593 -3.98 -3.11 36.93
C VAL A 593 -3.69 -1.62 37.11
N GLU A 594 -2.54 -1.13 36.63
CA GLU A 594 -2.19 0.30 36.69
C GLU A 594 -3.21 1.18 35.95
N ASP A 595 -3.71 0.76 34.77
CA ASP A 595 -4.75 1.49 34.03
C ASP A 595 -6.10 1.50 34.75
N LEU A 596 -6.48 0.37 35.38
CA LEU A 596 -7.71 0.28 36.18
C LEU A 596 -7.63 1.14 37.45
N GLU A 597 -6.49 1.16 38.13
CA GLU A 597 -6.26 2.01 39.30
C GLU A 597 -6.38 3.49 38.94
N LYS A 598 -5.80 3.90 37.80
CA LYS A 598 -5.90 5.27 37.30
C LYS A 598 -7.35 5.66 36.97
N ARG A 599 -8.10 4.78 36.31
CA ARG A 599 -9.51 5.02 35.98
C ARG A 599 -10.40 5.05 37.22
N ASN A 600 -10.12 4.25 38.24
CA ASN A 600 -10.81 4.33 39.53
C ASN A 600 -10.51 5.65 40.24
N ALA A 601 -9.26 6.10 40.27
CA ALA A 601 -8.90 7.39 40.87
C ALA A 601 -9.60 8.57 40.15
N ASP A 602 -9.68 8.54 38.83
CA ASP A 602 -10.39 9.55 38.04
C ASP A 602 -11.92 9.54 38.30
N LEU A 603 -12.52 8.36 38.49
CA LEU A 603 -13.93 8.21 38.83
C LEU A 603 -14.24 8.66 40.26
N GLU A 604 -13.38 8.34 41.23
CA GLU A 604 -13.50 8.81 42.61
C GLU A 604 -13.40 10.35 42.68
N ALA A 605 -12.50 10.95 41.90
CA ALA A 605 -12.39 12.41 41.80
C ALA A 605 -13.63 13.06 41.19
N GLN A 606 -14.31 12.40 40.24
CA GLN A 606 -15.56 12.89 39.65
C GLN A 606 -16.78 12.74 40.57
N LEU A 607 -16.76 11.77 41.49
CA LEU A 607 -17.81 11.57 42.49
C LEU A 607 -17.67 12.49 43.71
N MET A 608 -16.51 13.13 43.89
CA MET A 608 -16.25 14.11 44.96
C MET A 608 -16.50 15.57 44.57
N ILE A 609 -17.04 15.81 43.36
CA ILE A 609 -17.55 17.12 42.88
C ILE A 609 -19.07 17.04 42.84
#